data_AF-A0A7N8WQF9-F1
#
_entry.id   AF-A0A7N8WQF9-F1
#
_cell.length_a   1.000
_cell.length_b   1.000
_cell.length_c   1.000
_cell.angle_alpha   90.00
_cell.angle_beta   90.00
_cell.angle_gamma   90.00
#
_symmetry.space_group_name_H-M   'P 1'
#
loop_
_entity.id
_entity.type
_entity.pdbx_description
1 polymer ?
#
loop_
_entity_poly.entity_id
_entity_poly.type
_entity_poly.pdbx_seq_one_letter_code
_entity_poly.pdbx_strand_id
1 'polypeptide(L)'
;YVHRESQNLKRGSMSSQVRLRLLPSARCLFDQPVQVKVEGLRSRQVVTMRARSMDEKGVVFSSSTTYRADGSGKIDLLRDPSLSGSYVGVEPMGLLWSMKADALHKRFQKSCALNPHVVKFSVHEEDREDRMLAEVTNERLLIGDGVSRVLVKGRNFQGVLFTPPGEGPFPAVLDLCTLMSEKRASLLASRGFMVLTVPVYTDHPENIKQMHLDHFKEAVDFLQQQPKVGSTGVGIMARSKGGDIALSLAAFRSQTWISLLKTEGPVSFGVTV
;
A
#
# COMPACT_ATOMS: atom_id res chain seq x y z
N TYR A 1 53.73 19.22 -51.63
CA TYR A 1 53.94 18.17 -50.62
C TYR A 1 53.53 18.74 -49.27
N VAL A 2 52.75 17.96 -48.51
CA VAL A 2 52.33 18.18 -47.10
C VAL A 2 51.29 19.30 -46.90
N HIS A 3 50.19 19.18 -46.15
CA HIS A 3 49.27 18.09 -45.80
C HIS A 3 48.04 18.83 -45.22
N ARG A 4 46.82 18.60 -45.73
CA ARG A 4 45.58 19.05 -45.04
C ARG A 4 45.31 18.10 -43.88
N GLU A 5 45.42 18.57 -42.64
CA GLU A 5 44.83 17.88 -41.48
C GLU A 5 43.40 18.39 -41.26
N SER A 6 42.45 17.61 -41.76
CA SER A 6 41.05 17.67 -41.34
C SER A 6 40.96 17.05 -39.94
N GLN A 7 40.87 17.87 -38.89
CA GLN A 7 40.50 17.39 -37.56
C GLN A 7 39.01 17.03 -37.55
N ASN A 8 38.75 15.74 -37.75
CA ASN A 8 37.48 15.10 -37.45
C ASN A 8 37.18 15.30 -35.95
N LEU A 9 36.20 16.15 -35.62
CA LEU A 9 35.54 16.12 -34.32
C LEU A 9 34.90 14.73 -34.15
N LYS A 10 35.57 13.85 -33.43
CA LYS A 10 34.94 12.68 -32.82
C LYS A 10 33.87 13.21 -31.87
N ARG A 11 32.60 13.20 -32.30
CA ARG A 11 31.46 13.22 -31.39
C ARG A 11 31.61 11.99 -30.49
N GLY A 12 32.18 12.18 -29.31
CA GLY A 12 32.07 11.21 -28.24
C GLY A 12 30.59 10.92 -28.05
N SER A 13 30.21 9.66 -28.25
CA SER A 13 28.92 9.15 -27.80
C SER A 13 28.84 9.43 -26.30
N MET A 14 28.14 10.49 -25.91
CA MET A 14 27.74 10.68 -24.52
C MET A 14 26.90 9.46 -24.16
N SER A 15 27.51 8.51 -23.44
CA SER A 15 26.77 7.43 -22.80
C SER A 15 25.77 8.10 -21.87
N SER A 16 24.51 8.22 -22.30
CA SER A 16 23.46 8.77 -21.46
C SER A 16 23.36 7.89 -20.21
N GLN A 17 23.51 8.49 -19.04
CA GLN A 17 23.30 7.82 -17.77
C GLN A 17 21.89 7.19 -17.78
N VAL A 18 21.78 5.92 -17.38
CA VAL A 18 20.49 5.24 -17.25
C VAL A 18 19.66 5.99 -16.20
N ARG A 19 18.41 6.29 -16.51
CA ARG A 19 17.50 7.01 -15.62
C ARG A 19 16.28 6.15 -15.34
N LEU A 20 16.00 5.95 -14.07
CA LEU A 20 14.79 5.33 -13.56
C LEU A 20 13.87 6.42 -13.01
N ARG A 21 12.62 6.48 -13.48
CA ARG A 21 11.65 7.53 -13.13
C ARG A 21 10.36 6.93 -12.59
N LEU A 22 9.82 7.59 -11.57
CA LEU A 22 8.51 7.32 -11.00
C LEU A 22 7.58 8.48 -11.35
N LEU A 23 6.42 8.18 -11.93
CA LEU A 23 5.43 9.17 -12.33
C LEU A 23 4.08 8.90 -11.63
N PRO A 24 3.31 9.94 -11.28
CA PRO A 24 3.64 11.37 -11.46
C PRO A 24 4.66 11.89 -10.42
N SER A 25 4.88 11.16 -9.34
CA SER A 25 5.76 11.56 -8.24
C SER A 25 6.42 10.35 -7.60
N ALA A 26 7.61 10.56 -7.03
CA ALA A 26 8.28 9.58 -6.17
C ALA A 26 7.56 9.40 -4.81
N ARG A 27 6.66 10.32 -4.45
CA ARG A 27 5.86 10.27 -3.23
C ARG A 27 4.37 10.20 -3.58
N CYS A 28 3.66 9.21 -3.06
CA CYS A 28 2.25 8.94 -3.37
C CYS A 28 1.56 8.23 -2.20
N LEU A 29 0.24 8.12 -2.22
CA LEU A 29 -0.48 7.28 -1.27
C LEU A 29 -0.16 5.79 -1.50
N PHE A 30 -0.26 5.00 -0.43
CA PHE A 30 0.09 3.58 -0.43
C PHE A 30 -0.76 2.76 -1.41
N ASP A 31 -2.01 3.17 -1.65
CA ASP A 31 -2.94 2.55 -2.58
C ASP A 31 -2.92 3.16 -4.00
N GLN A 32 -2.14 4.23 -4.23
CA GLN A 32 -2.05 4.85 -5.54
C GLN A 32 -1.07 4.12 -6.46
N PRO A 33 -1.43 3.89 -7.73
CA PRO A 33 -0.49 3.34 -8.70
C PRO A 33 0.65 4.33 -8.98
N VAL A 34 1.82 3.78 -9.33
CA VAL A 34 2.98 4.56 -9.79
C VAL A 34 3.43 4.00 -11.12
N GLN A 35 3.69 4.88 -12.09
CA GLN A 35 4.26 4.46 -13.36
C GLN A 35 5.79 4.45 -13.24
N VAL A 36 6.40 3.33 -13.62
CA VAL A 36 7.84 3.14 -13.59
C VAL A 36 8.37 3.14 -15.03
N LYS A 37 9.35 4.02 -15.31
CA LYS A 37 10.01 4.11 -16.61
C LYS A 37 11.53 4.05 -16.48
N VAL A 38 12.17 3.42 -17.45
CA VAL A 38 13.62 3.42 -17.62
C VAL A 38 13.98 4.07 -18.95
N GLU A 39 15.00 4.92 -18.96
CA GLU A 39 15.54 5.56 -20.15
C GLU A 39 17.07 5.46 -20.16
N GLY A 40 17.67 5.59 -21.35
CA GLY A 40 19.13 5.66 -21.51
C GLY A 40 19.80 4.29 -21.55
N LEU A 41 19.05 3.22 -21.78
CA LEU A 41 19.59 1.87 -22.04
C LEU A 41 20.10 1.77 -23.48
N ARG A 42 20.91 0.74 -23.76
CA ARG A 42 21.25 0.38 -25.15
C ARG A 42 19.98 -0.15 -25.86
N SER A 43 19.93 0.04 -27.18
CA SER A 43 18.82 -0.49 -27.99
C SER A 43 18.64 -1.99 -27.73
N ARG A 44 17.41 -2.40 -27.39
CA ARG A 44 17.05 -3.80 -27.08
C ARG A 44 17.84 -4.46 -25.95
N GLN A 45 18.49 -3.67 -25.08
CA GLN A 45 19.19 -4.18 -23.90
C GLN A 45 18.21 -4.88 -22.95
N VAL A 46 18.61 -6.04 -22.43
CA VAL A 46 17.92 -6.72 -21.34
C VAL A 46 18.50 -6.26 -20.01
N VAL A 47 17.63 -5.98 -19.05
CA VAL A 47 17.99 -5.55 -17.70
C VAL A 47 17.11 -6.24 -16.67
N THR A 48 17.63 -6.37 -15.46
CA THR A 48 16.87 -6.84 -14.30
C THR A 48 16.37 -5.65 -13.50
N MET A 49 15.06 -5.54 -13.33
CA MET A 49 14.43 -4.57 -12.44
C MET A 49 14.10 -5.23 -11.11
N ARG A 50 14.44 -4.56 -10.02
CA ARG A 50 14.17 -5.02 -8.66
C ARG A 50 13.36 -3.98 -7.91
N ALA A 51 12.52 -4.45 -7.01
CA ALA A 51 11.94 -3.62 -5.97
C ALA A 51 12.19 -4.25 -4.60
N ARG A 52 12.64 -3.44 -3.65
CA ARG A 52 12.99 -3.88 -2.30
C ARG A 52 12.41 -2.94 -1.28
N SER A 53 11.86 -3.49 -0.21
CA SER A 53 11.36 -2.71 0.92
C SER A 53 11.56 -3.44 2.23
N MET A 54 11.50 -2.71 3.34
CA MET A 54 11.57 -3.25 4.69
C MET A 54 10.30 -2.88 5.43
N ASP A 55 9.70 -3.85 6.11
CA ASP A 55 8.48 -3.63 6.88
C ASP A 55 8.76 -3.10 8.30
N GLU A 56 7.72 -2.82 9.07
CA GLU A 56 7.86 -2.26 10.43
C GLU A 56 8.46 -3.26 11.45
N LYS A 57 8.64 -4.53 11.08
CA LYS A 57 9.32 -5.56 11.87
C LYS A 57 10.74 -5.81 11.41
N GLY A 58 11.26 -5.03 10.46
CA GLY A 58 12.61 -5.18 9.91
C GLY A 58 12.74 -6.32 8.90
N VAL A 59 11.63 -6.91 8.47
CA VAL A 59 11.66 -7.99 7.46
C VAL A 59 11.76 -7.37 6.08
N VAL A 60 12.70 -7.87 5.28
CA VAL A 60 12.90 -7.44 3.91
C VAL A 60 11.95 -8.18 2.98
N PHE A 61 11.34 -7.43 2.08
CA PHE A 61 10.50 -7.92 1.00
C PHE A 61 11.08 -7.47 -0.34
N SER A 62 11.18 -8.39 -1.30
CA SER A 62 11.78 -8.14 -2.59
C SER A 62 11.04 -8.80 -3.75
N SER A 63 11.13 -8.18 -4.93
CA SER A 63 10.74 -8.74 -6.22
C SER A 63 11.81 -8.44 -7.26
N SER A 64 11.92 -9.30 -8.26
CA SER A 64 12.92 -9.19 -9.33
C SER A 64 12.35 -9.74 -10.63
N THR A 65 12.50 -9.01 -11.73
CA THR A 65 11.99 -9.35 -13.06
C THR A 65 12.91 -8.81 -14.15
N THR A 66 12.96 -9.49 -15.29
CA THR A 66 13.71 -9.04 -16.46
C THR A 66 12.83 -8.30 -17.46
N TYR A 67 13.39 -7.25 -18.06
CA TYR A 67 12.74 -6.43 -19.08
C TYR A 67 13.69 -6.20 -20.24
N ARG A 68 13.13 -6.01 -21.44
CA ARG A 68 13.89 -5.63 -22.64
C ARG A 68 13.50 -4.22 -23.06
N ALA A 69 14.50 -3.36 -23.23
CA ALA A 69 14.32 -2.02 -23.76
C ALA A 69 13.80 -2.04 -25.20
N ASP A 70 13.08 -1.00 -25.59
CA ASP A 70 12.71 -0.79 -26.98
C ASP A 70 13.90 -0.34 -27.86
N GLY A 71 13.63 -0.08 -29.14
CA GLY A 71 14.65 0.37 -30.09
C GLY A 71 15.34 1.68 -29.69
N SER A 72 14.68 2.50 -28.86
CA SER A 72 15.16 3.79 -28.36
C SER A 72 15.83 3.70 -26.98
N GLY A 73 15.99 2.49 -26.42
CA GLY A 73 16.63 2.31 -25.12
C GLY A 73 15.73 2.69 -23.94
N LYS A 74 14.41 2.51 -24.09
CA LYS A 74 13.42 2.82 -23.06
C LYS A 74 12.62 1.60 -22.63
N ILE A 75 12.15 1.60 -21.39
CA ILE A 75 11.20 0.63 -20.83
C ILE A 75 10.09 1.42 -20.16
N ASP A 76 8.84 1.07 -20.42
CA ASP A 76 7.65 1.57 -19.73
C ASP A 76 6.83 0.39 -19.22
N LEU A 77 6.73 0.23 -17.90
CA LEU A 77 6.04 -0.92 -17.28
C LEU A 77 4.53 -0.94 -17.57
N LEU A 78 3.94 0.16 -18.08
CA LEU A 78 2.56 0.14 -18.57
C LEU A 78 2.38 -0.62 -19.89
N ARG A 79 3.45 -0.79 -20.66
CA ARG A 79 3.41 -1.31 -22.04
C ARG A 79 4.26 -2.57 -22.19
N ASP A 80 5.45 -2.56 -21.63
CA ASP A 80 6.47 -3.55 -21.88
C ASP A 80 6.33 -4.71 -20.89
N PRO A 81 6.28 -5.98 -21.36
CA PRO A 81 6.08 -7.11 -20.48
C PRO A 81 7.35 -7.49 -19.72
N SER A 82 7.19 -7.92 -18.48
CA SER A 82 8.19 -8.73 -17.78
C SER A 82 8.40 -10.04 -18.55
N LEU A 83 9.66 -10.42 -18.78
CA LEU A 83 10.03 -11.64 -19.50
C LEU A 83 10.21 -12.84 -18.56
N SER A 84 10.66 -12.61 -17.34
CA SER A 84 10.89 -13.65 -16.33
C SER A 84 10.96 -13.06 -14.92
N GLY A 85 10.99 -13.92 -13.90
CA GLY A 85 11.20 -13.53 -12.50
C GLY A 85 9.96 -13.68 -11.64
N SER A 86 9.70 -12.71 -10.77
CA SER A 86 8.61 -12.75 -9.79
C SER A 86 7.20 -12.76 -10.40
N TYR A 87 7.06 -12.28 -11.64
CA TYR A 87 5.86 -12.31 -12.47
C TYR A 87 6.26 -12.18 -13.94
N VAL A 88 5.35 -12.46 -14.88
CA VAL A 88 5.55 -12.38 -16.34
C VAL A 88 4.35 -11.67 -16.96
N GLY A 89 4.57 -10.91 -18.04
CA GLY A 89 3.52 -10.14 -18.72
C GLY A 89 3.51 -8.65 -18.37
N VAL A 90 2.51 -7.94 -18.89
CA VAL A 90 2.37 -6.48 -18.69
C VAL A 90 1.64 -6.23 -17.37
N GLU A 91 2.41 -6.06 -16.30
CA GLU A 91 1.93 -5.89 -14.94
C GLU A 91 2.54 -4.62 -14.31
N PRO A 92 1.92 -3.44 -14.48
CA PRO A 92 2.55 -2.16 -14.13
C PRO A 92 2.95 -2.03 -12.66
N MET A 93 2.15 -2.64 -11.79
CA MET A 93 2.36 -2.66 -10.34
C MET A 93 2.99 -3.99 -9.87
N GLY A 94 3.41 -4.84 -10.82
CA GLY A 94 3.97 -6.17 -10.57
C GLY A 94 5.08 -6.17 -9.55
N LEU A 95 6.03 -5.25 -9.70
CA LEU A 95 7.16 -5.10 -8.76
C LEU A 95 6.70 -4.86 -7.32
N LEU A 96 5.56 -4.21 -7.08
CA LEU A 96 5.05 -3.96 -5.74
C LEU A 96 4.24 -5.13 -5.19
N TRP A 97 3.27 -5.66 -5.94
CA TRP A 97 2.38 -6.71 -5.42
C TRP A 97 3.05 -8.08 -5.36
N SER A 98 4.07 -8.34 -6.18
CA SER A 98 4.74 -9.64 -6.24
C SER A 98 5.89 -9.80 -5.26
N MET A 99 6.13 -8.82 -4.36
CA MET A 99 7.21 -8.91 -3.39
C MET A 99 6.99 -10.10 -2.44
N LYS A 100 8.06 -10.84 -2.18
CA LYS A 100 8.08 -11.93 -1.20
C LYS A 100 9.06 -11.59 -0.09
N ALA A 101 8.79 -12.08 1.11
CA ALA A 101 9.72 -11.96 2.20
C ALA A 101 10.99 -12.77 1.90
N ASP A 102 12.15 -12.21 2.23
CA ASP A 102 13.42 -12.95 2.16
C ASP A 102 13.45 -14.09 3.21
N ALA A 103 12.64 -13.98 4.26
CA ALA A 103 12.45 -15.00 5.28
C ALA A 103 11.12 -15.77 5.10
N LEU A 104 11.17 -17.09 5.31
CA LEU A 104 9.99 -17.97 5.21
C LEU A 104 8.88 -17.57 6.19
N HIS A 105 7.63 -17.77 5.75
CA HIS A 105 6.40 -17.58 6.55
C HIS A 105 6.22 -16.19 7.16
N LYS A 106 6.79 -15.13 6.56
CA LYS A 106 6.58 -13.75 7.00
C LYS A 106 5.51 -13.05 6.18
N ARG A 107 4.61 -12.36 6.89
CA ARG A 107 3.59 -11.48 6.33
C ARG A 107 4.01 -10.03 6.50
N PHE A 108 3.89 -9.24 5.44
CA PHE A 108 4.19 -7.81 5.43
C PHE A 108 3.42 -7.04 6.51
N GLN A 109 4.15 -6.30 7.35
CA GLN A 109 3.59 -5.49 8.44
C GLN A 109 3.68 -3.98 8.16
N LYS A 110 2.52 -3.34 8.13
CA LYS A 110 2.37 -1.89 8.10
C LYS A 110 1.11 -1.50 8.86
N SER A 111 1.24 -1.18 10.14
CA SER A 111 0.14 -0.84 11.04
C SER A 111 0.13 0.64 11.45
N CYS A 112 1.29 1.30 11.54
CA CYS A 112 1.39 2.72 11.90
C CYS A 112 1.14 3.61 10.67
N ALA A 113 0.27 4.62 10.74
CA ALA A 113 0.05 5.52 9.60
C ALA A 113 1.05 6.68 9.49
N LEU A 114 1.80 6.97 10.56
CA LEU A 114 2.66 8.15 10.67
C LEU A 114 3.91 8.09 9.77
N ASN A 115 4.48 6.90 9.59
CA ASN A 115 5.71 6.74 8.80
C ASN A 115 5.37 6.23 7.39
N PRO A 116 5.93 6.83 6.32
CA PRO A 116 5.78 6.29 4.97
C PRO A 116 6.40 4.89 4.85
N HIS A 117 5.83 4.06 3.99
CA HIS A 117 6.49 2.85 3.54
C HIS A 117 7.47 3.20 2.42
N VAL A 118 8.71 2.74 2.52
CA VAL A 118 9.76 3.08 1.56
C VAL A 118 10.05 1.88 0.67
N VAL A 119 9.95 2.08 -0.64
CA VAL A 119 10.29 1.07 -1.65
C VAL A 119 11.42 1.59 -2.53
N LYS A 120 12.51 0.84 -2.63
CA LYS A 120 13.59 1.12 -3.56
C LYS A 120 13.37 0.33 -4.84
N PHE A 121 13.33 1.04 -5.97
CA PHE A 121 13.35 0.43 -7.29
C PHE A 121 14.75 0.59 -7.88
N SER A 122 15.28 -0.47 -8.48
CA SER A 122 16.61 -0.44 -9.09
C SER A 122 16.65 -1.20 -10.41
N VAL A 123 17.57 -0.79 -11.29
CA VAL A 123 17.86 -1.43 -12.57
C VAL A 123 19.28 -1.99 -12.52
N HIS A 124 19.45 -3.24 -12.91
CA HIS A 124 20.72 -3.97 -12.90
C HIS A 124 21.04 -4.53 -14.30
N GLU A 125 22.33 -4.66 -14.62
CA GLU A 125 22.77 -5.33 -15.85
C GLU A 125 22.58 -6.85 -15.71
N GLU A 126 22.05 -7.52 -16.74
CA GLU A 126 21.70 -8.96 -16.71
C GLU A 126 22.90 -9.86 -16.35
N ASP A 127 24.06 -9.62 -16.97
CA ASP A 127 25.27 -10.44 -16.79
C ASP A 127 26.01 -10.18 -15.47
N ARG A 128 25.61 -9.15 -14.72
CA ARG A 128 26.26 -8.71 -13.48
C ARG A 128 25.23 -8.14 -12.53
N GLU A 129 24.61 -9.02 -11.74
CA GLU A 129 23.59 -8.62 -10.77
C GLU A 129 24.06 -7.52 -9.80
N ASP A 130 25.35 -7.49 -9.48
CA ASP A 130 25.94 -6.47 -8.59
C ASP A 130 26.10 -5.09 -9.26
N ARG A 131 25.99 -5.01 -10.60
CA ARG A 131 26.15 -3.76 -11.34
C ARG A 131 24.81 -3.05 -11.49
N MET A 132 24.49 -2.24 -10.48
CA MET A 132 23.34 -1.33 -10.51
C MET A 132 23.56 -0.17 -11.48
N LEU A 133 22.60 0.05 -12.38
CA LEU A 133 22.59 1.11 -13.39
C LEU A 133 21.87 2.38 -12.91
N ALA A 134 20.80 2.22 -12.13
CA ALA A 134 20.02 3.32 -11.55
C ALA A 134 19.20 2.83 -10.35
N GLU A 135 18.93 3.72 -9.40
CA GLU A 135 18.01 3.51 -8.28
C GLU A 135 17.09 4.73 -8.13
N VAL A 136 15.86 4.50 -7.69
CA VAL A 136 14.94 5.55 -7.23
C VAL A 136 14.15 5.05 -6.03
N THR A 137 13.87 5.95 -5.10
CA THR A 137 13.08 5.66 -3.90
C THR A 137 11.64 6.13 -4.09
N ASN A 138 10.68 5.25 -3.78
CA ASN A 138 9.27 5.57 -3.70
C ASN A 138 8.82 5.65 -2.23
N GLU A 139 8.28 6.78 -1.83
CA GLU A 139 7.64 6.97 -0.52
C GLU A 139 6.13 6.79 -0.65
N ARG A 140 5.59 5.84 0.12
CA ARG A 140 4.19 5.43 0.08
C ARG A 140 3.50 5.80 1.39
N LEU A 141 2.74 6.88 1.37
CA LEU A 141 2.06 7.48 2.53
C LEU A 141 0.75 6.75 2.86
N LEU A 142 0.40 6.67 4.14
CA LEU A 142 -0.92 6.17 4.56
C LEU A 142 -1.90 7.30 4.85
N ILE A 143 -1.42 8.43 5.35
CA ILE A 143 -2.21 9.62 5.61
C ILE A 143 -2.07 10.56 4.40
N GLY A 144 -3.19 10.85 3.75
CA GLY A 144 -3.26 11.83 2.68
C GLY A 144 -3.20 13.27 3.18
N ASP A 145 -2.93 14.19 2.26
CA ASP A 145 -2.79 15.60 2.58
C ASP A 145 -4.08 16.15 3.23
N GLY A 146 -3.92 16.82 4.37
CA GLY A 146 -5.01 17.42 5.13
C GLY A 146 -5.88 16.43 5.94
N VAL A 147 -5.63 15.12 5.89
CA VAL A 147 -6.30 14.15 6.76
C VAL A 147 -5.82 14.32 8.20
N SER A 148 -6.76 14.53 9.12
CA SER A 148 -6.47 14.59 10.55
C SER A 148 -6.45 13.20 11.17
N ARG A 149 -5.57 12.97 12.15
CA ARG A 149 -5.45 11.75 12.94
C ARG A 149 -5.51 12.08 14.43
N VAL A 150 -6.49 11.53 15.14
CA VAL A 150 -6.68 11.77 16.58
C VAL A 150 -6.82 10.43 17.31
N LEU A 151 -6.02 10.22 18.36
CA LEU A 151 -6.23 9.11 19.29
C LEU A 151 -7.50 9.38 20.11
N VAL A 152 -8.41 8.42 20.15
CA VAL A 152 -9.67 8.55 20.88
C VAL A 152 -9.81 7.43 21.91
N LYS A 153 -10.36 7.77 23.07
CA LYS A 153 -10.63 6.83 24.16
C LYS A 153 -12.03 7.08 24.68
N GLY A 154 -12.92 6.12 24.43
CA GLY A 154 -14.20 6.04 25.10
C GLY A 154 -14.07 5.41 26.49
N ARG A 155 -15.21 5.15 27.12
CA ARG A 155 -15.33 4.41 28.36
C ARG A 155 -14.86 2.96 28.18
N ASN A 156 -15.29 2.29 27.10
CA ASN A 156 -15.01 0.88 26.87
C ASN A 156 -14.19 0.60 25.59
N PHE A 157 -13.82 1.61 24.80
CA PHE A 157 -13.02 1.43 23.59
C PHE A 157 -11.85 2.41 23.51
N GLN A 158 -10.81 2.00 22.79
CA GLN A 158 -9.71 2.86 22.36
C GLN A 158 -9.53 2.69 20.85
N GLY A 159 -9.37 3.81 20.14
CA GLY A 159 -9.27 3.81 18.70
C GLY A 159 -8.50 5.00 18.15
N VAL A 160 -8.47 5.10 16.84
CA VAL A 160 -7.91 6.25 16.13
C VAL A 160 -8.94 6.77 15.14
N LEU A 161 -9.32 8.04 15.30
CA LEU A 161 -10.23 8.72 14.41
C LEU A 161 -9.44 9.44 13.31
N PHE A 162 -9.78 9.13 12.06
CA PHE A 162 -9.28 9.83 10.88
C PHE A 162 -10.40 10.69 10.29
N THR A 163 -10.10 11.97 10.07
CA THR A 163 -11.07 12.93 9.51
C THR A 163 -10.53 13.46 8.17
N PRO A 164 -11.30 13.35 7.08
CA PRO A 164 -10.92 13.95 5.80
C PRO A 164 -10.74 15.48 5.89
N PRO A 165 -9.96 16.08 4.98
CA PRO A 165 -9.93 17.53 4.86
C PRO A 165 -11.29 18.10 4.43
N GLY A 166 -11.57 19.33 4.85
CA GLY A 166 -12.80 20.07 4.50
C GLY A 166 -13.83 20.16 5.63
N GLU A 167 -14.95 20.83 5.32
CA GLU A 167 -16.02 21.10 6.29
C GLU A 167 -16.94 19.91 6.54
N GLY A 168 -16.96 18.96 5.61
CA GLY A 168 -17.93 17.86 5.61
C GLY A 168 -19.31 18.30 5.11
N PRO A 169 -20.38 17.57 5.47
CA PRO A 169 -20.34 16.36 6.28
C PRO A 169 -19.77 15.15 5.51
N PHE A 170 -19.26 14.17 6.24
CA PHE A 170 -18.63 12.97 5.70
C PHE A 170 -19.46 11.71 6.02
N PRO A 171 -19.48 10.71 5.13
CA PRO A 171 -19.93 9.36 5.47
C PRO A 171 -19.01 8.76 6.55
N ALA A 172 -19.63 8.21 7.60
CA ALA A 172 -18.92 7.62 8.73
C ALA A 172 -18.67 6.11 8.52
N VAL A 173 -17.45 5.65 8.84
CA VAL A 173 -17.07 4.23 8.80
C VAL A 173 -16.40 3.81 10.12
N LEU A 174 -16.88 2.72 10.71
CA LEU A 174 -16.18 1.99 11.76
C LEU A 174 -15.31 0.91 11.12
N ASP A 175 -13.99 1.03 11.25
CA ASP A 175 -13.01 0.05 10.80
C ASP A 175 -12.65 -0.91 11.94
N LEU A 176 -13.10 -2.15 11.85
CA LEU A 176 -12.76 -3.21 12.80
C LEU A 176 -11.54 -3.98 12.31
N CYS A 177 -10.42 -3.78 12.99
CA CYS A 177 -9.15 -4.48 12.74
C CYS A 177 -8.93 -5.58 13.79
N THR A 178 -8.32 -6.71 13.41
CA THR A 178 -8.04 -7.79 14.38
C THR A 178 -7.15 -7.28 15.53
N LEU A 179 -6.04 -6.66 15.16
CA LEU A 179 -5.14 -5.90 16.03
C LEU A 179 -5.06 -4.48 15.50
N MET A 180 -4.69 -3.53 16.36
CA MET A 180 -4.63 -2.11 16.00
C MET A 180 -3.85 -1.90 14.70
N SER A 181 -4.54 -1.34 13.71
CA SER A 181 -3.97 -1.02 12.40
C SER A 181 -4.66 0.19 11.83
N GLU A 182 -3.86 1.21 11.52
CA GLU A 182 -4.34 2.47 10.97
C GLU A 182 -4.36 2.47 9.43
N LYS A 183 -3.76 1.46 8.80
CA LYS A 183 -3.54 1.41 7.34
C LYS A 183 -4.82 1.58 6.53
N ARG A 184 -5.89 0.88 6.90
CA ARG A 184 -7.15 0.91 6.14
C ARG A 184 -7.92 2.20 6.42
N ALA A 185 -8.08 2.56 7.69
CA ALA A 185 -8.77 3.78 8.09
C ALA A 185 -8.14 5.07 7.53
N SER A 186 -6.81 5.20 7.58
CA SER A 186 -6.10 6.38 7.05
C SER A 186 -6.26 6.53 5.54
N LEU A 187 -6.20 5.43 4.78
CA LEU A 187 -6.43 5.44 3.34
C LEU A 187 -7.88 5.77 2.98
N LEU A 188 -8.85 5.22 3.71
CA LEU A 188 -10.27 5.54 3.52
C LEU A 188 -10.57 7.02 3.82
N ALA A 189 -9.94 7.60 4.85
CA ALA A 189 -10.10 9.02 5.14
C ALA A 189 -9.55 9.92 4.03
N SER A 190 -8.50 9.48 3.35
CA SER A 190 -7.98 10.13 2.13
C SER A 190 -8.96 10.04 0.94
N ARG A 191 -10.03 9.25 1.05
CA ARG A 191 -11.13 9.12 0.07
C ARG A 191 -12.45 9.76 0.53
N GLY A 192 -12.42 10.58 1.59
CA GLY A 192 -13.58 11.35 2.03
C GLY A 192 -14.47 10.69 3.08
N PHE A 193 -14.01 9.62 3.72
CA PHE A 193 -14.74 8.97 4.82
C PHE A 193 -14.22 9.40 6.19
N MET A 194 -15.08 9.74 7.14
CA MET A 194 -14.66 9.84 8.54
C MET A 194 -14.55 8.43 9.12
N VAL A 195 -13.34 8.00 9.50
CA VAL A 195 -13.10 6.60 9.86
C VAL A 195 -12.56 6.48 11.27
N LEU A 196 -13.25 5.73 12.11
CA LEU A 196 -12.76 5.30 13.42
C LEU A 196 -12.25 3.85 13.30
N THR A 197 -10.96 3.63 13.54
CA THR A 197 -10.41 2.27 13.66
C THR A 197 -10.38 1.82 15.11
N VAL A 198 -10.89 0.61 15.37
CA VAL A 198 -10.95 -0.04 16.68
C VAL A 198 -10.46 -1.48 16.57
N PRO A 199 -9.54 -1.93 17.44
CA PRO A 199 -9.11 -3.32 17.46
C PRO A 199 -10.21 -4.21 18.06
N VAL A 200 -10.41 -5.37 17.46
CA VAL A 200 -11.30 -6.43 17.96
C VAL A 200 -10.73 -7.07 19.22
N TYR A 201 -9.42 -7.33 19.20
CA TYR A 201 -8.70 -7.91 20.32
C TYR A 201 -7.96 -6.79 21.05
N THR A 202 -8.41 -6.44 22.26
CA THR A 202 -7.73 -5.49 23.16
C THR A 202 -6.66 -6.14 24.02
N ASP A 203 -6.62 -7.48 24.03
CA ASP A 203 -5.64 -8.32 24.70
C ASP A 203 -5.31 -9.54 23.80
N HIS A 204 -4.42 -10.42 24.22
CA HIS A 204 -4.14 -11.66 23.50
C HIS A 204 -5.41 -12.50 23.30
N PRO A 205 -5.64 -13.06 22.10
CA PRO A 205 -6.85 -13.83 21.80
C PRO A 205 -7.14 -14.96 22.78
N GLU A 206 -6.10 -15.59 23.33
CA GLU A 206 -6.19 -16.67 24.32
C GLU A 206 -6.82 -16.22 25.65
N ASN A 207 -6.70 -14.94 25.98
CA ASN A 207 -7.27 -14.36 27.20
C ASN A 207 -8.74 -13.97 27.02
N ILE A 208 -9.26 -13.97 25.78
CA ILE A 208 -10.61 -13.49 25.46
C ILE A 208 -11.57 -14.66 25.40
N LYS A 209 -12.22 -14.94 26.54
CA LYS A 209 -13.24 -15.99 26.67
C LYS A 209 -14.61 -15.56 26.15
N GLN A 210 -14.92 -14.27 26.26
CA GLN A 210 -16.20 -13.69 25.83
C GLN A 210 -15.95 -12.28 25.28
N MET A 211 -16.63 -11.96 24.17
CA MET A 211 -16.61 -10.62 23.57
C MET A 211 -17.96 -9.95 23.79
N HIS A 212 -17.99 -8.91 24.61
CA HIS A 212 -19.18 -8.09 24.82
C HIS A 212 -19.28 -7.04 23.71
N LEU A 213 -20.43 -6.92 23.05
CA LEU A 213 -20.62 -5.98 21.94
C LEU A 213 -20.65 -4.51 22.38
N ASP A 214 -20.74 -4.23 23.68
CA ASP A 214 -20.97 -2.88 24.21
C ASP A 214 -19.84 -1.91 23.85
N HIS A 215 -18.60 -2.38 23.79
CA HIS A 215 -17.48 -1.53 23.37
C HIS A 215 -17.56 -1.10 21.90
N PHE A 216 -18.05 -1.99 21.02
CA PHE A 216 -18.25 -1.63 19.62
C PHE A 216 -19.50 -0.78 19.42
N LYS A 217 -20.57 -1.01 20.20
CA LYS A 217 -21.75 -0.13 20.21
C LYS A 217 -21.38 1.28 20.63
N GLU A 218 -20.59 1.42 21.69
CA GLU A 218 -20.09 2.72 22.13
C GLU A 218 -19.23 3.41 21.05
N ALA A 219 -18.40 2.65 20.33
CA ALA A 219 -17.62 3.20 19.22
C ALA A 219 -18.51 3.71 18.06
N VAL A 220 -19.61 3.00 17.75
CA VAL A 220 -20.61 3.47 16.77
C VAL A 220 -21.28 4.75 17.26
N ASP A 221 -21.77 4.75 18.51
CA ASP A 221 -22.47 5.89 19.10
C ASP A 221 -21.54 7.13 19.15
N PHE A 222 -20.27 6.95 19.54
CA PHE A 222 -19.25 8.01 19.50
C PHE A 222 -19.03 8.57 18.09
N LEU A 223 -18.96 7.69 17.09
CA LEU A 223 -18.73 8.09 15.71
C LEU A 223 -19.95 8.85 15.14
N GLN A 224 -21.18 8.43 15.46
CA GLN A 224 -22.40 9.13 15.06
C GLN A 224 -22.52 10.54 15.66
N GLN A 225 -21.94 10.77 16.84
CA GLN A 225 -21.97 12.06 17.52
C GLN A 225 -20.89 13.05 17.01
N GLN A 226 -20.05 12.65 16.06
CA GLN A 226 -19.02 13.55 15.54
C GLN A 226 -19.65 14.68 14.69
N PRO A 227 -19.21 15.94 14.86
CA PRO A 227 -19.87 17.11 14.29
C PRO A 227 -19.87 17.16 12.76
N LYS A 228 -18.96 16.43 12.11
CA LYS A 228 -18.84 16.36 10.64
C LYS A 228 -19.42 15.08 10.04
N VAL A 229 -20.24 14.31 10.77
CA VAL A 229 -20.89 13.11 10.23
C VAL A 229 -22.25 13.47 9.62
N GLY A 230 -22.44 13.13 8.36
CA GLY A 230 -23.65 13.49 7.60
C GLY A 230 -24.70 12.41 7.51
N SER A 231 -24.35 11.19 7.89
CA SER A 231 -25.21 10.02 7.75
C SER A 231 -25.90 9.71 9.08
N THR A 232 -27.18 9.33 9.01
CA THR A 232 -27.91 8.79 10.16
C THR A 232 -27.37 7.42 10.59
N GLY A 233 -26.71 6.70 9.68
CA GLY A 233 -26.08 5.41 9.94
C GLY A 233 -24.56 5.42 9.79
N VAL A 234 -23.93 4.38 10.34
CA VAL A 234 -22.48 4.14 10.25
C VAL A 234 -22.24 2.92 9.35
N GLY A 235 -21.30 3.06 8.42
CA GLY A 235 -20.75 1.94 7.67
C GLY A 235 -19.82 1.11 8.55
N ILE A 236 -19.88 -0.23 8.55
CA ILE A 236 -18.87 -1.06 9.23
C ILE A 236 -18.02 -1.78 8.19
N MET A 237 -16.69 -1.64 8.31
CA MET A 237 -15.71 -2.37 7.52
C MET A 237 -14.88 -3.27 8.43
N ALA A 238 -14.90 -4.58 8.16
CA ALA A 238 -14.24 -5.55 9.04
C ALA A 238 -13.58 -6.69 8.27
N ARG A 239 -12.70 -7.45 8.92
CA ARG A 239 -12.10 -8.68 8.39
C ARG A 239 -12.00 -9.75 9.48
N SER A 240 -12.07 -11.02 9.07
CA SER A 240 -11.95 -12.16 9.99
C SER A 240 -12.95 -12.03 11.16
N LYS A 241 -12.51 -12.15 12.42
CA LYS A 241 -13.36 -12.03 13.61
C LYS A 241 -14.16 -10.72 13.67
N GLY A 242 -13.62 -9.63 13.13
CA GLY A 242 -14.38 -8.37 13.04
C GLY A 242 -15.64 -8.48 12.18
N GLY A 243 -15.68 -9.42 11.22
CA GLY A 243 -16.86 -9.70 10.42
C GLY A 243 -18.02 -10.26 11.25
N ASP A 244 -17.75 -11.22 12.13
CA ASP A 244 -18.73 -11.77 13.07
C ASP A 244 -19.33 -10.66 13.96
N ILE A 245 -18.47 -9.76 14.44
CA ILE A 245 -18.87 -8.60 15.25
C ILE A 245 -19.71 -7.64 14.43
N ALA A 246 -19.30 -7.32 13.20
CA ALA A 246 -20.05 -6.43 12.31
C ALA A 246 -21.47 -6.98 12.04
N LEU A 247 -21.58 -8.28 11.74
CA LEU A 247 -22.86 -8.98 11.57
C LEU A 247 -23.70 -8.92 12.84
N SER A 248 -23.11 -9.19 13.99
CA SER A 248 -23.81 -9.14 15.28
C SER A 248 -24.32 -7.73 15.57
N LEU A 249 -23.50 -6.70 15.34
CA LEU A 249 -23.90 -5.31 15.57
C LEU A 249 -25.10 -4.91 14.74
N ALA A 250 -25.16 -5.28 13.46
CA ALA A 250 -26.31 -4.93 12.63
C ALA A 250 -27.56 -5.76 12.94
N ALA A 251 -27.40 -7.02 13.36
CA ALA A 251 -28.54 -7.82 13.83
C ALA A 251 -29.22 -7.18 15.05
N PHE A 252 -28.45 -6.49 15.90
CA PHE A 252 -28.94 -5.87 17.14
C PHE A 252 -29.15 -4.34 17.07
N ARG A 253 -28.91 -3.68 15.91
CA ARG A 253 -29.10 -2.23 15.71
C ARG A 253 -29.74 -1.92 14.35
N SER A 254 -30.88 -1.23 14.35
CA SER A 254 -31.67 -0.88 13.16
C SER A 254 -31.11 0.28 12.30
N GLN A 255 -29.96 0.88 12.66
CA GLN A 255 -29.41 2.07 11.98
C GLN A 255 -27.97 1.87 11.44
N THR A 256 -27.54 0.62 11.27
CA THR A 256 -26.18 0.29 10.79
C THR A 256 -26.24 -0.24 9.37
N TRP A 257 -25.47 0.35 8.46
CA TRP A 257 -25.28 -0.21 7.11
C TRP A 257 -23.99 -1.02 7.12
N ILE A 258 -24.05 -2.30 6.80
CA ILE A 258 -22.83 -3.13 6.76
C ILE A 258 -22.31 -3.24 5.34
N SER A 259 -21.05 -2.89 5.14
CA SER A 259 -20.28 -3.30 3.97
C SER A 259 -19.23 -4.32 4.41
N LEU A 260 -19.59 -5.60 4.37
CA LEU A 260 -18.70 -6.70 4.72
C LEU A 260 -17.76 -7.01 3.55
N LEU A 261 -16.49 -6.67 3.72
CA LEU A 261 -15.41 -7.26 2.94
C LEU A 261 -14.87 -8.47 3.70
N LYS A 262 -15.55 -9.62 3.59
CA LYS A 262 -15.01 -10.90 4.06
C LYS A 262 -13.90 -11.33 3.12
N THR A 263 -12.67 -10.88 3.36
CA THR A 263 -11.50 -11.50 2.74
C THR A 263 -11.13 -12.72 3.58
N GLU A 264 -11.39 -13.92 3.07
CA GLU A 264 -10.90 -15.14 3.72
C GLU A 264 -9.36 -15.16 3.67
N GLY A 265 -8.72 -15.22 4.83
CA GLY A 265 -7.39 -15.81 4.91
C GLY A 265 -7.52 -17.33 4.82
N PRO A 266 -6.43 -18.09 4.60
CA PRO A 266 -6.48 -19.53 4.47
C PRO A 266 -6.72 -20.17 5.85
N VAL A 267 -7.94 -20.08 6.37
CA VAL A 267 -8.42 -20.92 7.47
C VAL A 267 -9.92 -21.10 7.27
N SER A 268 -10.28 -22.21 6.66
CA SER A 268 -11.64 -22.74 6.58
C SER A 268 -12.09 -23.19 7.97
N PHE A 269 -13.00 -22.45 8.58
CA PHE A 269 -13.91 -23.01 9.59
C PHE A 269 -15.34 -22.71 9.14
N GLY A 270 -16.05 -23.78 8.78
CA GLY A 270 -17.48 -23.74 8.52
C GLY A 270 -18.22 -23.37 9.80
N VAL A 271 -19.17 -22.45 9.67
CA VAL A 271 -20.20 -22.22 10.68
C VAL A 271 -21.44 -22.92 10.14
N THR A 272 -21.81 -24.04 10.76
CA THR A 272 -23.13 -24.64 10.56
C THR A 272 -24.11 -23.90 11.47
N VAL A 273 -25.28 -23.53 10.92
CA VAL A 273 -26.41 -22.94 11.65
C VAL A 273 -26.99 -23.95 12.63
#